data_AF-A0A6N2CA17-F1
#
_entry.id   AF-A0A6N2CA17-F1
#
_cell.length_a   1.000
_cell.length_b   1.000
_cell.length_c   1.000
_cell.angle_alpha   90.00
_cell.angle_beta   90.00
_cell.angle_gamma   90.00
#
_symmetry.space_group_name_H-M   'P 1'
#
loop_
_entity.id
_entity.type
_entity.pdbx_description
1 polymer ?
#
loop_
_entity_poly.entity_id
_entity_poly.type
_entity_poly.pdbx_seq_one_letter_code
_entity_poly.pdbx_strand_id
1 'polypeptide(L)'
;MIFAKIIKDHETGDRHCYAFIEFEDKESCAKSYFKMDNTQVDDISIQAYFIQSVAKLWSQYRPRNKRSNNHFRNGSVDAIKQQKEDN
;
A
#
# COMPACT_ATOMS: atom_id res chain seq x y z
N MET A 1 -8.62 10.04 -1.50
CA MET A 1 -8.76 8.60 -1.84
C MET A 1 -9.12 8.53 -3.31
N ILE A 2 -8.37 7.79 -4.12
CA ILE A 2 -8.60 7.67 -5.56
C ILE A 2 -9.36 6.39 -5.89
N PHE A 3 -8.99 5.28 -5.24
CA PHE A 3 -9.51 3.96 -5.58
C PHE A 3 -9.62 3.10 -4.32
N ALA A 4 -10.64 2.25 -4.26
CA ALA A 4 -10.81 1.26 -3.20
C ALA A 4 -11.35 -0.03 -3.81
N LYS A 5 -10.73 -1.16 -3.48
CA LYS A 5 -11.15 -2.48 -3.93
C LYS A 5 -11.13 -3.46 -2.79
N ILE A 6 -12.25 -4.15 -2.60
CA ILE A 6 -12.39 -5.22 -1.61
C ILE A 6 -12.32 -6.55 -2.34
N ILE A 7 -11.48 -7.44 -1.86
CA ILE A 7 -11.37 -8.83 -2.30
C ILE A 7 -11.95 -9.68 -1.18
N LYS A 8 -12.98 -10.46 -1.53
CA LYS A 8 -13.62 -11.41 -0.62
C LYS A 8 -13.53 -12.78 -1.28
N ASP A 9 -13.06 -13.78 -0.55
CA ASP A 9 -13.25 -15.16 -0.93
C ASP A 9 -14.69 -15.56 -0.53
N HIS A 10 -15.43 -16.15 -1.47
CA HIS A 10 -16.81 -16.60 -1.27
C HIS A 10 -16.89 -18.11 -0.98
N GLU A 11 -15.83 -18.87 -1.23
CA GLU A 11 -15.92 -20.35 -1.24
C GLU A 11 -15.52 -21.00 0.09
N THR A 12 -14.62 -20.41 0.87
CA THR A 12 -13.95 -21.13 1.96
C THR A 12 -14.53 -20.91 3.36
N GLY A 13 -15.46 -19.97 3.57
CA GLY A 13 -16.09 -19.71 4.87
C GLY A 13 -15.17 -19.11 5.94
N ASP A 14 -13.85 -19.21 5.77
CA ASP A 14 -12.85 -18.49 6.54
C ASP A 14 -12.81 -17.03 6.09
N ARG A 15 -13.21 -16.13 6.99
CA ARG A 15 -13.43 -14.71 6.71
C ARG A 15 -12.10 -13.97 6.55
N HIS A 16 -11.40 -14.20 5.44
CA HIS A 16 -10.22 -13.42 5.06
C HIS A 16 -10.66 -12.36 4.05
N CYS A 17 -10.88 -11.14 4.56
CA CYS A 17 -11.29 -10.00 3.75
C CYS A 17 -10.10 -9.07 3.57
N TYR A 18 -9.69 -8.84 2.32
CA TYR A 18 -8.62 -7.91 1.99
C TYR A 18 -9.19 -6.67 1.31
N ALA A 19 -8.69 -5.49 1.68
CA ALA A 19 -9.03 -4.25 1.03
C ALA A 19 -7.76 -3.53 0.56
N PHE A 20 -7.80 -3.03 -0.67
CA PHE A 20 -6.77 -2.18 -1.24
C PHE A 20 -7.33 -0.77 -1.34
N ILE A 21 -6.64 0.19 -0.76
CA ILE A 21 -7.02 1.60 -0.80
C ILE A 21 -5.86 2.38 -1.42
N GLU A 22 -6.14 3.10 -2.49
CA GLU A 22 -5.20 3.98 -3.16
C GLU A 22 -5.47 5.42 -2.79
N PHE A 23 -4.41 6.12 -2.41
CA PHE A 23 -4.42 7.54 -2.10
C PHE A 23 -3.62 8.31 -3.14
N GLU A 24 -4.05 9.54 -3.40
CA GLU A 24 -3.32 10.48 -4.26
C GLU A 24 -2.04 10.95 -3.58
N ASP A 25 -2.19 11.38 -2.34
CA ASP A 25 -1.12 11.98 -1.55
C ASP A 25 -0.47 10.99 -0.60
N LYS A 26 0.86 11.09 -0.49
CA LYS A 26 1.67 10.29 0.44
C LYS A 26 1.31 10.58 1.90
N GLU A 27 1.03 11.84 2.24
CA GLU A 27 0.68 12.24 3.60
C GLU A 27 -0.64 11.61 4.05
N SER A 28 -1.65 11.59 3.18
CA SER A 28 -2.93 10.95 3.47
C SER A 28 -2.78 9.44 3.63
N CYS A 29 -1.91 8.81 2.81
CA CYS A 29 -1.59 7.39 2.93
C CYS A 29 -0.95 7.06 4.29
N ALA A 30 0.07 7.82 4.69
CA ALA A 30 0.74 7.62 5.98
C ALA A 30 -0.21 7.84 7.16
N LYS A 31 -0.99 8.93 7.16
CA LYS A 31 -2.00 9.20 8.19
C LYS A 31 -3.03 8.08 8.30
N SER A 32 -3.51 7.57 7.18
CA SER A 32 -4.48 6.46 7.17
C SER A 32 -3.87 5.16 7.66
N TYR A 33 -2.61 4.88 7.31
CA TYR A 33 -1.90 3.69 7.78
C TYR A 33 -1.77 3.68 9.30
N PHE A 34 -1.23 4.76 9.89
CA PHE A 34 -1.06 4.84 11.34
C PHE A 34 -2.40 4.78 12.07
N LYS A 35 -3.45 5.36 11.49
CA LYS A 35 -4.79 5.32 12.08
C LYS A 35 -5.42 3.93 12.02
N MET A 36 -5.15 3.15 10.97
CA MET A 36 -5.79 1.85 10.75
C MET A 36 -5.00 0.68 11.33
N ASP A 37 -3.68 0.83 11.51
CA ASP A 37 -2.83 -0.18 12.14
C ASP A 37 -3.29 -0.45 13.58
N ASN A 38 -3.55 -1.73 13.89
CA ASN A 38 -4.04 -2.20 15.20
C ASN A 38 -5.45 -1.73 15.57
N THR A 39 -6.23 -1.19 14.63
CA THR A 39 -7.66 -0.96 14.89
C THR A 39 -8.39 -2.29 14.94
N GLN A 40 -9.06 -2.56 16.07
CA GLN A 40 -9.95 -3.70 16.21
C GLN A 40 -11.35 -3.30 15.75
N VAL A 41 -11.90 -4.09 14.82
CA VAL A 41 -13.28 -3.93 14.35
C VAL A 41 -14.00 -5.24 14.59
N ASP A 42 -15.12 -5.15 15.31
CA ASP A 42 -15.98 -6.27 15.75
C ASP A 42 -15.23 -7.32 16.61
N ASP A 43 -14.40 -8.16 16.01
CA ASP A 43 -13.54 -9.16 16.68
C ASP A 43 -12.23 -9.44 15.90
N ILE A 44 -11.96 -8.68 14.83
CA ILE A 44 -10.80 -8.87 13.96
C ILE A 44 -9.85 -7.68 14.06
N SER A 45 -8.56 -7.97 14.18
CA SER A 45 -7.51 -6.96 14.11
C SER A 45 -7.19 -6.67 12.65
N ILE A 46 -7.34 -5.40 12.25
CA ILE A 46 -6.93 -4.97 10.92
C ILE A 46 -5.42 -4.75 10.94
N GLN A 47 -4.71 -5.56 10.16
CA GLN A 47 -3.29 -5.34 9.90
C GLN A 47 -3.13 -4.52 8.63
N ALA A 48 -2.64 -3.29 8.77
CA ALA A 48 -2.33 -2.43 7.64
C ALA A 48 -0.92 -2.74 7.12
N TYR A 49 -0.77 -2.82 5.80
CA TYR A 49 0.53 -2.93 5.12
C TYR A 49 0.69 -1.84 4.08
N PHE A 50 1.90 -1.29 3.96
CA PHE A 50 2.23 -0.38 2.86
C PHE A 50 2.58 -1.16 1.59
N ILE A 51 1.95 -0.76 0.49
CA ILE A 51 2.23 -1.31 -0.83
C ILE A 51 2.47 -0.13 -1.78
N GLN A 52 3.57 -0.18 -2.52
CA GLN A 52 3.87 0.79 -3.56
C GLN A 52 3.44 0.21 -4.91
N SER A 53 2.54 0.89 -5.62
CA SER A 53 2.14 0.47 -6.97
C SER A 53 3.33 0.54 -7.93
N VAL A 54 3.63 -0.59 -8.58
CA VAL A 54 4.62 -0.68 -9.66
C VAL A 54 4.01 -0.45 -11.05
N ALA A 55 2.71 -0.19 -11.16
CA ALA A 55 2.02 -0.09 -12.46
C ALA A 55 2.65 0.96 -13.40
N LYS A 56 3.10 2.11 -12.84
CA LYS A 56 3.81 3.16 -13.60
C LYS A 56 5.20 2.71 -14.09
N LEU A 57 5.85 1.77 -13.40
CA LEU A 57 7.16 1.21 -13.77
C LEU A 57 7.04 0.24 -14.95
N TRP A 58 6.01 -0.60 -14.96
CA TRP A 58 5.76 -1.54 -16.07
C TRP A 58 5.46 -0.81 -17.39
N SER A 59 4.81 0.36 -17.34
CA SER A 59 4.61 1.20 -18.53
C SER A 59 5.93 1.74 -19.12
N GLN A 60 6.99 1.87 -18.32
CA GLN A 60 8.32 2.29 -18.77
C GLN A 60 9.17 1.12 -19.28
N TYR A 61 8.85 -0.11 -18.86
CA TYR A 61 9.56 -1.32 -19.29
C TYR A 61 9.15 -1.80 -20.69
N ARG A 62 8.09 -1.22 -21.29
CA ARG A 62 7.90 -1.30 -22.76
C ARG A 62 9.08 -0.59 -23.41
N PRO A 63 9.89 -1.27 -24.25
CA PRO A 63 11.11 -0.70 -24.79
C PRO A 63 10.77 0.46 -25.72
N ARG A 64 10.84 1.68 -25.21
CA ARG A 64 10.99 2.88 -26.01
C ARG A 64 12.44 3.31 -25.83
N ASN A 65 13.29 2.92 -26.79
CA ASN A 65 14.70 3.27 -26.90
C ASN A 65 15.00 4.65 -26.31
N LYS A 66 15.44 4.71 -25.05
CA LYS A 66 16.14 5.85 -24.42
C LYS A 66 16.62 5.42 -23.03
N ARG A 67 17.95 5.42 -22.88
CA ARG A 67 18.68 5.17 -21.64
C ARG A 67 18.34 6.30 -20.64
N SER A 68 17.65 5.99 -19.56
CA SER A 68 17.62 6.86 -18.38
C SER A 68 18.01 6.05 -17.15
N ASN A 69 19.18 6.35 -16.59
CA ASN A 69 19.61 5.87 -15.27
C ASN A 69 18.76 6.54 -14.19
N ASN A 70 17.52 6.08 -14.00
CA ASN A 70 16.74 6.43 -12.82
C ASN A 70 16.91 5.31 -11.79
N HIS A 71 17.82 5.52 -10.85
CA HIS A 71 17.88 4.73 -9.63
C HIS A 71 16.62 5.03 -8.81
N PHE A 72 15.71 4.06 -8.74
CA PHE A 72 14.50 4.15 -7.93
C PHE A 72 14.88 4.12 -6.45
N ARG A 73 14.76 5.25 -5.76
CA ARG A 73 14.95 5.30 -4.30
C ARG A 73 13.66 4.84 -3.63
N ASN A 74 13.70 3.69 -2.97
CA ASN A 74 12.65 3.17 -2.08
C ASN A 74 12.52 3.97 -0.76
N GLY A 75 13.30 5.03 -0.58
CA GLY A 75 13.45 5.75 0.69
C GLY A 75 12.16 6.34 1.28
N SER A 76 11.06 6.42 0.53
CA SER A 76 9.75 6.79 1.11
C SER A 76 9.10 5.66 1.91
N VAL A 77 9.29 4.38 1.55
CA VAL A 77 8.74 3.25 2.31
C VAL A 77 9.60 2.99 3.54
N ASP A 78 10.92 3.09 3.39
CA ASP A 78 11.86 2.89 4.49
C ASP A 78 11.69 3.97 5.57
N ALA A 79 11.45 5.23 5.18
CA ALA A 79 11.19 6.32 6.12
C ALA A 79 9.88 6.12 6.93
N ILE A 80 8.83 5.58 6.31
CA ILE A 80 7.56 5.36 7.01
C ILE A 80 7.65 4.12 7.94
N LYS A 81 8.42 3.10 7.54
CA LYS A 81 8.73 1.95 8.43
C LYS A 81 9.53 2.41 9.65
N GLN A 82 10.55 3.25 9.46
CA GLN A 82 11.35 3.79 10.56
C GLN A 82 10.51 4.59 11.55
N GLN A 83 9.58 5.44 11.05
CA GLN A 83 8.65 6.20 11.90
C GLN A 83 7.70 5.34 12.74
N LYS A 84 7.47 4.06 12.37
CA LYS A 84 6.68 3.11 13.16
C LYS A 84 7.51 2.44 14.26
N GLU A 85 8.83 2.30 14.09
CA GLU A 85 9.71 1.69 15.09
C GLU A 85 10.09 2.65 16.22
N ASP A 86 10.00 3.97 15.97
CA ASP A 86 10.36 5.01 16.95
C ASP A 86 9.18 5.48 17.84
N ASN A 87 8.00 4.85 17.76
CA ASN A 87 6.76 5.24 18.46
C ASN A 87 6.11 4.02 19.14
#